data_AF-A0A3P7EHK3-F1
#
_entry.id   AF-A0A3P7EHK3-F1
#
_cell.length_a   1.000
_cell.length_b   1.000
_cell.length_c   1.000
_cell.angle_alpha   90.00
_cell.angle_beta   90.00
_cell.angle_gamma   90.00
#
_symmetry.space_group_name_H-M   'P 1'
#
loop_
_entity.id
_entity.type
_entity.pdbx_description
1 polymer ?
#
loop_
_entity_poly.entity_id
_entity_poly.type
_entity_poly.pdbx_seq_one_letter_code
_entity_poly.pdbx_strand_id
1 'polypeptide(L)'
;MMGTTDARGAVTGGDFANFVTFEKHPNIRRQVGKQGSPFKQSDLNWFLQQNRMENVLAFTAPRQGCQYRANYNALEYTHGNVHIFVGGDMYDPYTSGNDPLFYLHHSFVDYIWEMYRQQKQTRYQRENDYSPDNQACSSALHFGSTLMRPFIPLRNIDGLSNAYTDNLYEYAPRPTCRSGPNCGSKYLFCDRSHGQPHCVSQARIGGRCSGFVRGEQVCHNGVCIGGRCVATRSSSILPVTPP
;
A
#
# COMPACT_ATOMS: atom_id res chain seq x y z
N MET A 1 -3.85 13.59 7.91
CA MET A 1 -3.90 12.40 8.78
C MET A 1 -2.53 11.80 8.95
N MET A 2 -1.96 11.16 7.92
CA MET A 2 -0.67 10.43 8.03
C MET A 2 0.54 11.30 8.40
N GLY A 3 0.39 12.61 8.40
CA GLY A 3 1.41 13.53 8.92
C GLY A 3 2.24 14.20 7.85
N THR A 4 2.98 15.22 8.28
CA THR A 4 3.89 16.00 7.43
C THR A 4 5.31 15.74 7.85
N THR A 5 6.22 15.73 6.89
CA THR A 5 7.65 15.63 7.15
C THR A 5 8.31 17.00 7.16
N ASP A 6 9.30 17.16 8.01
CA ASP A 6 10.25 18.27 7.94
C ASP A 6 11.27 18.08 6.79
N ALA A 7 12.25 18.98 6.67
CA ALA A 7 13.29 18.92 5.66
C ALA A 7 14.25 17.71 5.82
N ARG A 8 14.31 17.10 7.00
CA ARG A 8 15.12 15.91 7.30
C ARG A 8 14.34 14.61 7.10
N GLY A 9 13.06 14.71 6.76
CA GLY A 9 12.14 13.59 6.58
C GLY A 9 11.48 13.11 7.86
N ALA A 10 11.72 13.74 9.02
CA ALA A 10 11.05 13.35 10.26
C ALA A 10 9.57 13.72 10.18
N VAL A 11 8.68 12.78 10.53
CA VAL A 11 7.24 13.06 10.61
C VAL A 11 6.98 13.90 11.86
N THR A 12 6.55 15.15 11.68
CA THR A 12 6.41 16.15 12.75
C THR A 12 5.02 16.75 12.86
N GLY A 13 4.10 16.37 11.96
CA GLY A 13 2.69 16.78 12.03
C GLY A 13 1.75 15.59 11.92
N GLY A 14 0.47 15.81 12.24
CA GLY A 14 -0.56 14.77 12.22
C GLY A 14 -0.43 13.76 13.37
N ASP A 15 -1.21 12.69 13.30
CA ASP A 15 -1.44 11.77 14.42
C ASP A 15 -0.19 10.95 14.80
N PHE A 16 0.84 10.94 13.94
CA PHE A 16 2.08 10.17 14.10
C PHE A 16 3.32 11.05 14.32
N ALA A 17 3.15 12.35 14.60
CA ALA A 17 4.26 13.29 14.79
C ALA A 17 5.27 12.87 15.87
N ASN A 18 4.84 12.14 16.90
CA ASN A 18 5.67 11.76 18.05
C ASN A 18 5.85 10.24 18.17
N PHE A 19 5.73 9.51 17.06
CA PHE A 19 5.90 8.06 17.07
C PHE A 19 7.39 7.72 17.22
N VAL A 20 7.75 7.10 18.34
CA VAL A 20 9.12 6.69 18.66
C VAL A 20 9.40 5.32 18.05
N THR A 21 10.55 5.16 17.41
CA THR A 21 10.93 3.88 16.78
C THR A 21 11.46 2.86 17.80
N PHE A 22 11.55 1.58 17.43
CA PHE A 22 12.14 0.56 18.30
C PHE A 22 13.61 0.85 18.67
N GLU A 23 14.33 1.56 17.80
CA GLU A 23 15.71 2.03 18.02
C GLU A 23 15.77 3.32 18.86
N LYS A 24 14.63 3.81 19.36
CA LYS A 24 14.47 5.03 20.18
C LYS A 24 14.74 6.34 19.43
N HIS A 25 14.57 6.36 18.11
CA HIS A 25 14.53 7.64 17.40
C HIS A 25 13.27 8.42 17.80
N PRO A 26 13.35 9.76 17.95
CA PRO A 26 12.24 10.57 18.45
C PRO A 26 11.03 10.65 17.50
N ASN A 27 11.24 10.34 16.22
CA ASN A 27 10.23 10.37 15.18
C ASN A 27 10.52 9.27 14.16
N ILE A 28 9.47 8.71 13.57
CA ILE A 28 9.56 7.99 12.29
C ILE A 28 9.97 8.96 11.16
N ARG A 29 10.60 8.41 10.13
CA ARG A 29 11.12 9.15 8.97
C ARG A 29 10.45 8.67 7.69
N ARG A 30 10.22 9.60 6.76
CA ARG A 30 9.74 9.36 5.40
C ARG A 30 10.44 10.28 4.40
N GLN A 31 10.56 9.82 3.16
CA GLN A 31 11.08 10.59 2.02
C GLN A 31 10.13 10.44 0.82
N VAL A 32 8.86 10.78 1.07
CA VAL A 32 7.74 10.47 0.16
C VAL A 32 8.00 10.99 -1.25
N GLY A 33 7.98 10.09 -2.23
CA GLY A 33 8.14 10.39 -3.65
C GLY A 33 9.56 10.73 -4.09
N LYS A 34 10.58 10.50 -3.25
CA LYS A 34 11.98 10.64 -3.66
C LYS A 34 12.40 9.56 -4.66
N GLN A 35 11.88 8.35 -4.48
CA GLN A 35 12.09 7.17 -5.32
C GLN A 35 10.79 6.36 -5.36
N GLY A 36 10.79 5.23 -6.06
CA GLY A 36 9.66 4.29 -6.06
C GLY A 36 8.39 4.88 -6.69
N SER A 37 7.29 4.15 -6.55
CA SER A 37 5.98 4.59 -7.03
C SER A 37 4.84 3.91 -6.26
N PRO A 38 3.68 4.58 -6.10
CA PRO A 38 2.48 3.93 -5.59
C PRO A 38 1.95 2.89 -6.59
N PHE A 39 1.07 2.00 -6.11
CA PHE A 39 0.30 1.08 -6.96
C PHE A 39 -0.47 1.84 -8.05
N LYS A 40 -0.46 1.27 -9.26
CA LYS A 40 -1.28 1.72 -10.39
C LYS A 40 -2.39 0.72 -10.65
N GLN A 41 -3.48 1.19 -11.25
CA GLN A 41 -4.57 0.31 -11.67
C GLN A 41 -4.10 -0.76 -12.68
N SER A 42 -3.10 -0.45 -13.52
CA SER A 42 -2.47 -1.41 -14.43
C SER A 42 -1.84 -2.60 -13.70
N ASP A 43 -1.23 -2.36 -12.53
CA ASP A 43 -0.52 -3.38 -11.77
C ASP A 43 -1.53 -4.36 -11.18
N LEU A 44 -2.64 -3.85 -10.65
CA LEU A 44 -3.77 -4.65 -10.18
C LEU A 44 -4.40 -5.45 -11.33
N ASN A 45 -4.64 -4.81 -12.48
CA ASN A 45 -5.22 -5.50 -13.63
C ASN A 45 -4.33 -6.65 -14.12
N TRP A 46 -3.01 -6.44 -14.17
CA TRP A 46 -2.07 -7.48 -14.55
C TRP A 46 -2.08 -8.62 -13.51
N PHE A 47 -2.02 -8.29 -12.21
CA PHE A 47 -2.01 -9.30 -11.15
C PHE A 47 -3.27 -10.17 -11.16
N LEU A 48 -4.44 -9.55 -11.31
CA LEU A 48 -5.73 -10.25 -11.38
C LEU A 48 -5.93 -11.07 -12.67
N GLN A 49 -5.06 -10.94 -13.67
CA GLN A 49 -5.10 -11.75 -14.89
C GLN A 49 -4.25 -13.02 -14.81
N GLN A 50 -3.42 -13.17 -13.77
CA GLN A 50 -2.54 -14.33 -13.63
C GLN A 50 -3.34 -15.61 -13.37
N ASN A 51 -2.84 -16.73 -13.89
CA ASN A 51 -3.44 -18.07 -13.72
C ASN A 51 -2.41 -19.10 -13.23
N ARG A 52 -1.21 -18.64 -12.85
CA ARG A 52 -0.04 -19.45 -12.49
C ARG A 52 0.51 -18.94 -11.18
N MET A 53 0.66 -19.81 -10.19
CA MET A 53 1.05 -19.39 -8.85
C MET A 53 2.47 -18.82 -8.81
N GLU A 54 3.36 -19.27 -9.69
CA GLU A 54 4.71 -18.73 -9.85
C GLU A 54 4.76 -17.27 -10.37
N ASN A 55 3.64 -16.73 -10.87
CA ASN A 55 3.50 -15.31 -11.22
C ASN A 55 2.86 -14.47 -10.10
N VAL A 56 2.25 -15.13 -9.12
CA VAL A 56 1.44 -14.53 -8.06
C VAL A 56 2.23 -14.53 -6.75
N LEU A 57 2.65 -15.71 -6.30
CA LEU A 57 3.67 -15.94 -5.27
C LEU A 57 5.03 -16.13 -5.95
N ALA A 58 5.50 -15.08 -6.62
CA ALA A 58 6.63 -15.19 -7.53
C ALA A 58 7.97 -15.41 -6.83
N PHE A 59 8.90 -16.05 -7.54
CA PHE A 59 10.29 -16.11 -7.12
C PHE A 59 10.97 -14.76 -7.36
N THR A 60 11.21 -13.99 -6.30
CA THR A 60 11.79 -12.63 -6.38
C THR A 60 13.32 -12.58 -6.36
N ALA A 61 13.99 -13.68 -6.02
CA ALA A 61 15.44 -13.79 -6.11
C ALA A 61 15.89 -15.14 -6.70
N PRO A 62 15.42 -15.51 -7.91
CA PRO A 62 15.78 -16.78 -8.52
C PRO A 62 17.29 -16.82 -8.80
N ARG A 63 17.92 -17.93 -8.41
CA ARG A 63 19.36 -18.16 -8.61
C ARG A 63 19.59 -18.90 -9.92
N GLN A 64 20.86 -19.02 -10.30
CA GLN A 64 21.26 -19.85 -11.43
C GLN A 64 20.69 -21.28 -11.28
N GLY A 65 20.04 -21.78 -12.33
CA GLY A 65 19.37 -23.08 -12.33
C GLY A 65 17.87 -23.03 -11.99
N CYS A 66 17.33 -21.89 -11.54
CA CYS A 66 15.88 -21.75 -11.44
C CYS A 66 15.23 -21.74 -12.83
N GLN A 67 14.21 -22.57 -13.03
CA GLN A 67 13.44 -22.63 -14.28
C GLN A 67 12.50 -21.43 -14.47
N TYR A 68 12.19 -20.70 -13.39
CA TYR A 68 11.30 -19.54 -13.41
C TYR A 68 12.11 -18.24 -13.49
N ARG A 69 11.72 -17.34 -14.39
CA ARG A 69 12.32 -16.01 -14.49
C ARG A 69 11.71 -15.09 -13.45
N ALA A 70 12.51 -14.14 -12.96
CA ALA A 70 12.01 -13.06 -12.11
C ALA A 70 10.92 -12.27 -12.85
N ASN A 71 9.75 -12.18 -12.25
CA ASN A 71 8.62 -11.46 -12.81
C ASN A 71 8.43 -10.13 -12.09
N TYR A 72 8.98 -9.06 -12.66
CA TYR A 72 8.97 -7.73 -12.03
C TYR A 72 7.59 -7.08 -11.91
N ASN A 73 6.55 -7.65 -12.53
CA ASN A 73 5.16 -7.22 -12.33
C ASN A 73 4.47 -7.94 -11.16
N ALA A 74 5.14 -8.91 -10.52
CA ALA A 74 4.58 -9.61 -9.36
C ALA A 74 4.24 -8.64 -8.23
N LEU A 75 3.24 -9.02 -7.43
CA LEU A 75 2.72 -8.18 -6.35
C LEU A 75 3.82 -7.79 -5.35
N GLU A 76 4.75 -8.71 -5.04
CA GLU A 76 5.87 -8.47 -4.13
C GLU A 76 6.78 -7.31 -4.57
N TYR A 77 7.10 -7.22 -5.87
CA TYR A 77 7.88 -6.09 -6.38
C TYR A 77 7.10 -4.78 -6.36
N THR A 78 5.81 -4.84 -6.69
CA THR A 78 4.96 -3.63 -6.73
C THR A 78 4.71 -3.10 -5.32
N HIS A 79 4.50 -3.99 -4.34
CA HIS A 79 4.50 -3.70 -2.91
C HIS A 79 5.82 -3.05 -2.48
N GLY A 80 6.95 -3.64 -2.84
CA GLY A 80 8.28 -3.08 -2.56
C GLY A 80 8.48 -1.66 -3.12
N ASN A 81 7.91 -1.35 -4.28
CA ASN A 81 7.96 0.01 -4.84
C ASN A 81 7.23 1.05 -3.99
N VAL A 82 6.20 0.65 -3.23
CA VAL A 82 5.48 1.54 -2.31
C VAL A 82 6.30 1.79 -1.04
N HIS A 83 6.97 0.76 -0.52
CA HIS A 83 7.97 0.92 0.55
C HIS A 83 9.03 1.96 0.17
N ILE A 84 9.60 1.83 -1.03
CA ILE A 84 10.57 2.78 -1.59
C ILE A 84 9.94 4.17 -1.78
N PHE A 85 8.67 4.23 -2.22
CA PHE A 85 7.94 5.48 -2.40
C PHE A 85 7.75 6.27 -1.12
N VAL A 86 7.39 5.61 -0.02
CA VAL A 86 7.27 6.27 1.29
C VAL A 86 8.66 6.65 1.80
N GLY A 87 9.63 5.75 1.64
CA GLY A 87 11.02 5.95 2.06
C GLY A 87 11.18 6.09 3.57
N GLY A 88 12.37 6.48 4.03
CA GLY A 88 12.67 6.57 5.46
C GLY A 88 12.56 5.20 6.14
N ASP A 89 11.84 5.09 7.26
CA ASP A 89 11.67 3.81 7.96
C ASP A 89 10.98 2.75 7.08
N MET A 90 10.05 3.16 6.21
CA MET A 90 9.39 2.27 5.25
C MET A 90 10.34 1.72 4.17
N TYR A 91 11.54 2.27 3.98
CA TYR A 91 12.46 1.81 2.94
C TYR A 91 13.10 0.45 3.25
N ASP A 92 13.51 0.25 4.50
CA ASP A 92 14.22 -0.96 4.92
C ASP A 92 13.23 -1.97 5.54
N PRO A 93 13.18 -3.22 5.07
CA PRO A 93 12.34 -4.27 5.65
C PRO A 93 12.52 -4.47 7.16
N TYR A 94 13.70 -4.17 7.72
CA TYR A 94 13.97 -4.29 9.15
C TYR A 94 13.34 -3.17 9.98
N THR A 95 13.16 -1.98 9.39
CA THR A 95 12.61 -0.80 10.09
C THR A 95 11.21 -0.45 9.66
N SER A 96 10.67 -1.02 8.57
CA SER A 96 9.39 -0.61 8.01
C SER A 96 8.23 -0.76 9.01
N GLY A 97 8.30 -1.76 9.88
CA GLY A 97 7.32 -1.96 10.95
C GLY A 97 7.26 -0.84 12.01
N ASN A 98 8.25 0.07 12.05
CA ASN A 98 8.23 1.26 12.89
C ASN A 98 7.15 2.26 12.45
N ASP A 99 6.84 2.32 11.15
CA ASP A 99 5.89 3.27 10.58
C ASP A 99 4.47 2.68 10.55
N PRO A 100 3.46 3.30 11.20
CA PRO A 100 2.09 2.81 11.14
C PRO A 100 1.49 2.68 9.73
N LEU A 101 2.05 3.38 8.73
CA LEU A 101 1.69 3.18 7.32
C LEU A 101 1.94 1.74 6.84
N PHE A 102 2.90 1.02 7.44
CA PHE A 102 3.20 -0.37 7.13
C PHE A 102 1.94 -1.25 7.17
N TYR A 103 1.18 -1.16 8.26
CA TYR A 103 0.00 -2.00 8.46
C TYR A 103 -1.14 -1.65 7.50
N LEU A 104 -1.31 -0.36 7.18
CA LEU A 104 -2.28 0.09 6.18
C LEU A 104 -1.89 -0.35 4.76
N HIS A 105 -0.60 -0.29 4.45
CA HIS A 105 -0.05 -0.74 3.19
C HIS A 105 -0.25 -2.25 3.01
N HIS A 106 0.15 -3.04 4.00
CA HIS A 106 -0.03 -4.50 3.98
C HIS A 106 -1.50 -4.89 3.95
N SER A 107 -2.38 -4.19 4.68
CA SER A 107 -3.83 -4.41 4.59
C SER A 107 -4.36 -4.22 3.16
N PHE A 108 -3.80 -3.28 2.39
CA PHE A 108 -4.15 -3.10 0.98
C PHE A 108 -3.55 -4.17 0.06
N VAL A 109 -2.34 -4.65 0.37
CA VAL A 109 -1.72 -5.78 -0.35
C VAL A 109 -2.53 -7.06 -0.14
N ASP A 110 -2.94 -7.33 1.10
CA ASP A 110 -3.79 -8.47 1.46
C ASP A 110 -5.18 -8.35 0.83
N TYR A 111 -5.72 -7.12 0.69
CA TYR A 111 -6.93 -6.89 -0.08
C TYR A 111 -6.78 -7.25 -1.56
N ILE A 112 -5.64 -6.91 -2.19
CA ILE A 112 -5.33 -7.31 -3.57
C ILE A 112 -5.22 -8.84 -3.69
N TRP A 113 -4.54 -9.46 -2.73
CA TRP A 113 -4.45 -10.92 -2.64
C TRP A 113 -5.84 -11.56 -2.52
N GLU A 114 -6.70 -11.05 -1.65
CA GLU A 114 -8.05 -11.59 -1.47
C GLU A 114 -8.92 -11.41 -2.72
N MET A 115 -8.81 -10.29 -3.44
CA MET A 115 -9.46 -10.13 -4.75
C MET A 115 -9.03 -11.23 -5.74
N TYR A 116 -7.73 -11.57 -5.77
CA TYR A 116 -7.23 -12.67 -6.61
C TYR A 116 -7.81 -14.02 -6.15
N ARG A 117 -7.72 -14.34 -4.86
CA ARG A 117 -8.26 -15.58 -4.29
C ARG A 117 -9.75 -15.76 -4.64
N GLN A 118 -10.52 -14.69 -4.54
CA GLN A 118 -11.95 -14.69 -4.85
C GLN A 118 -12.27 -14.90 -6.33
N GLN A 119 -11.46 -14.35 -7.22
CA GLN A 119 -11.70 -14.40 -8.67
C GLN A 119 -11.08 -15.63 -9.36
N LYS A 120 -9.99 -16.16 -8.83
CA LYS A 120 -9.12 -17.13 -9.55
C LYS A 120 -9.03 -18.50 -8.90
N GLN A 121 -9.41 -18.62 -7.63
CA GLN A 121 -9.20 -19.85 -6.88
C GLN A 121 -10.50 -20.38 -6.28
N THR A 122 -10.68 -21.68 -6.40
CA THR A 122 -11.61 -22.44 -5.55
C THR A 122 -11.16 -22.36 -4.09
N ARG A 123 -12.07 -22.60 -3.14
CA ARG A 123 -11.72 -22.59 -1.71
C ARG A 123 -10.59 -23.56 -1.36
N TYR A 124 -10.49 -24.69 -2.04
CA TYR A 124 -9.38 -25.64 -1.89
C TYR A 124 -8.05 -25.05 -2.37
N GLN A 125 -8.04 -24.49 -3.59
CA GLN A 125 -6.86 -23.85 -4.18
C GLN A 125 -6.32 -22.70 -3.33
N ARG A 126 -7.21 -21.90 -2.70
CA ARG A 126 -6.82 -20.79 -1.83
C ARG A 126 -5.89 -21.21 -0.69
N GLU A 127 -6.01 -22.44 -0.22
CA GLU A 127 -5.21 -22.96 0.90
C GLU A 127 -4.06 -23.87 0.47
N ASN A 128 -4.02 -24.29 -0.80
CA ASN A 128 -3.10 -25.33 -1.26
C ASN A 128 -2.21 -24.90 -2.44
N ASP A 129 -2.61 -23.90 -3.21
CA ASP A 129 -1.77 -23.39 -4.30
C ASP A 129 -0.64 -22.54 -3.71
N TYR A 130 0.56 -23.12 -3.70
CA TYR A 130 1.80 -22.45 -3.30
C TYR A 130 2.84 -22.66 -4.40
N SER A 131 3.80 -21.74 -4.53
CA SER A 131 4.91 -21.92 -5.48
C SER A 131 5.77 -23.13 -5.09
N PRO A 132 6.25 -23.96 -6.04
CA PRO A 132 6.97 -25.18 -5.69
C PRO A 132 8.22 -24.93 -4.83
N ASP A 133 8.44 -25.78 -3.84
CA ASP A 133 9.64 -25.77 -3.00
C ASP A 133 10.87 -26.12 -3.86
N ASN A 134 11.61 -25.09 -4.29
CA ASN A 134 12.77 -25.23 -5.15
C ASN A 134 13.91 -24.30 -4.68
N GLN A 135 15.00 -24.91 -4.21
CA GLN A 135 16.14 -24.18 -3.65
C GLN A 135 16.93 -23.34 -4.67
N ALA A 136 16.80 -23.67 -5.96
CA ALA A 136 17.34 -22.83 -7.02
C ALA A 136 16.52 -21.55 -7.20
N CYS A 137 15.23 -21.56 -6.84
CA CYS A 137 14.30 -20.47 -7.07
C CYS A 137 14.06 -19.58 -5.85
N SER A 138 14.13 -20.13 -4.63
CA SER A 138 14.06 -19.35 -3.38
C SER A 138 14.86 -19.99 -2.26
N SER A 139 15.12 -19.22 -1.20
CA SER A 139 15.62 -19.75 0.08
C SER A 139 14.60 -20.73 0.67
N ALA A 140 15.06 -21.84 1.26
CA ALA A 140 14.18 -22.80 1.96
C ALA A 140 13.27 -22.16 3.01
N LEU A 141 13.65 -21.00 3.56
CA LEU A 141 12.82 -20.24 4.49
C LEU A 141 11.47 -19.78 3.91
N HIS A 142 11.34 -19.73 2.58
CA HIS A 142 10.13 -19.34 1.86
C HIS A 142 9.37 -20.55 1.29
N PHE A 143 9.79 -21.77 1.60
CA PHE A 143 9.08 -22.96 1.16
C PHE A 143 7.74 -23.05 1.89
N GLY A 144 6.70 -23.50 1.19
CA GLY A 144 5.37 -23.69 1.77
C GLY A 144 5.41 -24.70 2.92
N SER A 145 6.29 -25.69 2.82
CA SER A 145 6.52 -26.73 3.84
C SER A 145 7.31 -26.27 5.07
N THR A 146 7.97 -25.11 5.02
CA THR A 146 8.82 -24.60 6.12
C THR A 146 8.00 -23.88 7.18
N LEU A 147 8.48 -23.89 8.43
CA LEU A 147 7.85 -23.19 9.56
C LEU A 147 7.76 -21.68 9.34
N MET A 148 6.56 -21.13 9.58
CA MET A 148 6.27 -19.71 9.53
C MET A 148 6.73 -19.05 10.84
N ARG A 149 7.96 -18.55 10.87
CA ARG A 149 8.50 -17.87 12.06
C ARG A 149 7.98 -16.43 12.18
N PRO A 150 7.62 -15.95 13.38
CA PRO A 150 7.70 -16.62 14.70
C PRO A 150 6.44 -17.43 15.10
N PHE A 151 5.48 -17.65 14.20
CA PHE A 151 4.17 -18.26 14.45
C PHE A 151 4.17 -19.80 14.49
N ILE A 152 5.23 -20.42 15.02
CA ILE A 152 5.32 -21.88 15.18
C ILE A 152 4.16 -22.37 16.08
N PRO A 153 3.47 -23.47 15.75
CA PRO A 153 3.87 -24.55 14.82
C PRO A 153 3.40 -24.42 13.38
N LEU A 154 2.88 -23.26 12.97
CA LEU A 154 2.39 -23.06 11.60
C LEU A 154 3.53 -23.13 10.58
N ARG A 155 3.23 -23.62 9.38
CA ARG A 155 4.06 -23.56 8.17
C ARG A 155 3.64 -22.36 7.31
N ASN A 156 4.50 -21.95 6.38
CA ASN A 156 4.21 -20.83 5.49
C ASN A 156 2.92 -21.04 4.67
N ILE A 157 2.66 -22.28 4.24
CA ILE A 157 1.41 -22.61 3.52
C ILE A 157 0.16 -22.45 4.39
N ASP A 158 0.27 -22.64 5.71
CA ASP A 158 -0.86 -22.52 6.62
C ASP A 158 -1.32 -21.05 6.73
N GLY A 159 -0.46 -20.09 6.38
CA GLY A 159 -0.81 -18.68 6.22
C GLY A 159 -1.79 -18.39 5.07
N LEU A 160 -2.03 -19.35 4.18
CA LEU A 160 -3.02 -19.22 3.11
C LEU A 160 -4.46 -19.61 3.52
N SER A 161 -4.68 -19.97 4.78
CA SER A 161 -5.98 -20.43 5.29
C SER A 161 -7.13 -19.49 4.91
N ASN A 162 -8.30 -20.05 4.59
CA ASN A 162 -9.53 -19.27 4.44
C ASN A 162 -10.05 -18.75 5.79
N ALA A 163 -9.59 -19.32 6.92
CA ALA A 163 -10.09 -18.98 8.25
C ALA A 163 -9.91 -17.50 8.61
N TYR A 164 -8.90 -16.82 8.04
CA TYR A 164 -8.70 -15.38 8.22
C TYR A 164 -9.90 -14.56 7.72
N THR A 165 -10.37 -14.85 6.51
CA THR A 165 -11.51 -14.16 5.90
C THR A 165 -12.86 -14.71 6.32
N ASP A 166 -12.89 -15.94 6.85
CA ASP A 166 -14.12 -16.52 7.38
C ASP A 166 -14.41 -16.05 8.82
N ASN A 167 -13.38 -15.75 9.63
CA ASN A 167 -13.55 -15.55 11.08
C ASN A 167 -12.88 -14.29 11.67
N LEU A 168 -11.95 -13.64 10.98
CA LEU A 168 -11.15 -12.56 11.56
C LEU A 168 -11.44 -11.19 10.94
N TYR A 169 -11.42 -11.09 9.61
CA TYR A 169 -11.60 -9.82 8.92
C TYR A 169 -12.32 -9.96 7.58
N GLU A 170 -12.91 -8.86 7.14
CA GLU A 170 -13.46 -8.69 5.80
C GLU A 170 -13.00 -7.35 5.21
N TYR A 171 -13.15 -7.18 3.90
CA TYR A 171 -12.79 -5.94 3.21
C TYR A 171 -14.01 -5.21 2.67
N ALA A 172 -14.06 -3.91 2.92
CA ALA A 172 -14.98 -3.03 2.20
C ALA A 172 -14.55 -2.89 0.72
N PRO A 173 -15.50 -2.74 -0.22
CA PRO A 173 -15.16 -2.40 -1.60
C PRO A 173 -14.38 -1.09 -1.71
N ARG A 174 -13.54 -0.97 -2.74
CA ARG A 174 -12.85 0.31 -3.03
C ARG A 174 -13.86 1.44 -3.26
N PRO A 175 -13.56 2.68 -2.81
CA PRO A 175 -14.41 3.83 -3.05
C PRO A 175 -14.54 4.08 -4.56
N THR A 176 -15.73 4.51 -4.97
CA THR A 176 -16.03 4.81 -6.38
C THR A 176 -16.66 6.19 -6.53
N CYS A 177 -16.55 6.77 -7.72
CA CYS A 177 -17.18 8.06 -8.06
C CYS A 177 -18.73 8.04 -7.96
N ARG A 178 -19.35 6.87 -7.82
CA ARG A 178 -20.80 6.75 -7.59
C ARG A 178 -21.21 7.34 -6.24
N SER A 179 -20.29 7.40 -5.28
CA SER A 179 -20.49 8.01 -3.96
C SER A 179 -20.34 9.54 -3.98
N GLY A 180 -20.36 10.17 -5.15
CA GLY A 180 -20.30 11.63 -5.31
C GLY A 180 -18.91 12.17 -5.66
N PRO A 181 -18.75 13.50 -5.73
CA PRO A 181 -17.52 14.15 -6.18
C PRO A 181 -16.32 13.91 -5.25
N ASN A 182 -16.56 13.50 -4.00
CA ASN A 182 -15.54 13.16 -3.01
C ASN A 182 -15.41 11.64 -2.77
N CYS A 183 -16.08 10.80 -3.57
CA CYS A 183 -16.06 9.35 -3.41
C CYS A 183 -16.44 8.85 -2.00
N GLY A 184 -17.31 9.58 -1.28
CA GLY A 184 -17.72 9.25 0.08
C GLY A 184 -16.67 9.53 1.17
N SER A 185 -15.57 10.23 0.85
CA SER A 185 -14.50 10.55 1.80
C SER A 185 -14.03 11.99 1.67
N LYS A 186 -13.83 12.68 2.80
CA LYS A 186 -13.26 14.03 2.83
C LYS A 186 -11.78 14.12 2.39
N TYR A 187 -11.17 12.99 2.06
CA TYR A 187 -9.77 12.91 1.62
C TYR A 187 -9.63 12.49 0.16
N LEU A 188 -10.74 12.22 -0.52
CA LEU A 188 -10.76 11.78 -1.91
C LEU A 188 -11.50 12.78 -2.78
N PHE A 189 -11.19 12.75 -4.07
CA PHE A 189 -12.01 13.36 -5.11
C PHE A 189 -12.16 12.38 -6.28
N CYS A 190 -13.21 12.56 -7.06
CA CYS A 190 -13.41 11.82 -8.29
C CYS A 190 -12.65 12.48 -9.44
N ASP A 191 -11.58 11.85 -9.92
CA ASP A 191 -10.88 12.25 -11.14
C ASP A 191 -11.74 11.91 -12.36
N ARG A 192 -12.09 12.93 -13.14
CA ARG A 192 -12.85 12.81 -14.37
C ARG A 192 -12.02 13.23 -15.59
N SER A 193 -10.82 13.75 -15.38
CA SER A 193 -9.97 14.35 -16.40
C SER A 193 -9.07 13.34 -17.10
N HIS A 194 -8.78 12.19 -16.47
CA HIS A 194 -7.82 11.20 -16.98
C HIS A 194 -8.45 9.84 -17.36
N GLY A 195 -9.61 9.86 -18.03
CA GLY A 195 -10.26 8.66 -18.57
C GLY A 195 -11.48 8.22 -17.78
N GLN A 196 -11.58 6.92 -17.46
CA GLN A 196 -12.70 6.40 -16.68
C GLN A 196 -12.70 7.01 -15.27
N PRO A 197 -13.86 7.50 -14.77
CA PRO A 197 -13.92 8.14 -13.46
C PRO A 197 -13.44 7.21 -12.34
N HIS A 198 -12.47 7.68 -11.56
CA HIS A 198 -11.90 6.92 -10.43
C HIS A 198 -11.53 7.84 -9.27
N CYS A 199 -11.43 7.25 -8.07
CA CYS A 199 -11.17 8.00 -6.85
C CYS A 199 -9.69 8.18 -6.60
N VAL A 200 -9.28 9.41 -6.33
CA VAL A 200 -7.89 9.82 -6.11
C VAL A 200 -7.81 10.57 -4.78
N SER A 201 -6.70 10.39 -4.06
CA SER A 201 -6.43 11.15 -2.84
C SER A 201 -6.26 12.64 -3.15
N GLN A 202 -6.90 13.49 -2.35
CA GLN A 202 -6.67 14.93 -2.41
C GLN A 202 -5.22 15.28 -2.08
N ALA A 203 -4.72 16.33 -2.71
CA ALA A 203 -3.41 16.89 -2.43
C ALA A 203 -3.45 17.78 -1.19
N ARG A 204 -2.42 17.67 -0.35
CA ARG A 204 -2.17 18.60 0.76
C ARG A 204 -1.82 20.00 0.23
N ILE A 205 -1.88 21.00 1.11
CA ILE A 205 -1.38 22.35 0.82
C ILE A 205 0.08 22.30 0.36
N GLY A 206 0.41 23.06 -0.69
CA GLY A 206 1.68 23.03 -1.41
C GLY A 206 1.82 21.89 -2.44
N GLY A 207 0.93 20.91 -2.43
CA GLY A 207 0.88 19.82 -3.41
C GLY A 207 0.48 20.31 -4.81
N ARG A 208 0.81 19.52 -5.84
CA ARG A 208 0.44 19.81 -7.23
C ARG A 208 -1.03 19.48 -7.46
N CYS A 209 -1.74 20.37 -8.17
CA CYS A 209 -3.16 20.21 -8.51
C CYS A 209 -3.48 20.53 -9.97
N SER A 210 -2.46 20.67 -10.82
CA SER A 210 -2.60 20.82 -12.27
C SER A 210 -3.04 19.51 -12.96
N GLY A 211 -3.68 19.61 -14.12
CA GLY A 211 -4.10 18.46 -14.94
C GLY A 211 -5.55 18.03 -14.74
N PHE A 212 -6.22 18.52 -13.69
CA PHE A 212 -7.64 18.26 -13.44
C PHE A 212 -8.47 19.44 -13.97
N VAL A 213 -9.18 19.23 -15.07
CA VAL A 213 -9.81 20.29 -15.90
C VAL A 213 -11.34 20.21 -15.91
N ARG A 214 -11.95 19.30 -15.14
CA ARG A 214 -13.41 19.09 -15.09
C ARG A 214 -14.02 19.51 -13.75
N GLY A 215 -13.39 20.46 -13.06
CA GLY A 215 -13.90 21.04 -11.82
C GLY A 215 -13.66 20.18 -10.57
N GLU A 216 -12.69 19.26 -10.62
CA GLU A 216 -12.36 18.40 -9.50
C GLU A 216 -11.82 19.17 -8.29
N GLN A 217 -12.25 18.77 -7.09
CA GLN A 217 -11.80 19.35 -5.82
C GLN A 217 -10.50 18.69 -5.35
N VAL A 218 -9.39 18.98 -6.05
CA VAL A 218 -8.10 18.30 -5.85
C VAL A 218 -7.46 18.61 -4.50
N CYS A 219 -7.69 19.81 -3.96
CA CYS A 219 -6.97 20.30 -2.78
C CYS A 219 -7.74 20.05 -1.48
N HIS A 220 -7.09 19.41 -0.52
CA HIS A 220 -7.64 19.22 0.82
C HIS A 220 -7.57 20.53 1.61
N ASN A 221 -8.72 21.05 2.06
CA ASN A 221 -8.86 22.32 2.77
C ASN A 221 -8.21 23.53 2.04
N GLY A 222 -8.29 23.53 0.71
CA GLY A 222 -7.64 24.54 -0.11
C GLY A 222 -8.22 24.63 -1.51
N VAL A 223 -7.66 25.53 -2.30
CA VAL A 223 -7.99 25.75 -3.71
C VAL A 223 -6.75 25.64 -4.58
N CYS A 224 -6.92 25.25 -5.85
CA CYS A 224 -5.81 25.16 -6.79
C CYS A 224 -5.50 26.54 -7.39
N ILE A 225 -4.34 27.12 -7.05
CA ILE A 225 -3.87 28.41 -7.57
C ILE A 225 -2.49 28.21 -8.20
N GLY A 226 -2.33 28.58 -9.46
CA GLY A 226 -1.05 28.40 -10.18
C GLY A 226 -0.56 26.95 -10.21
N GLY A 227 -1.48 25.97 -10.23
CA GLY A 227 -1.15 24.55 -10.21
C GLY A 227 -0.71 24.00 -8.85
N ARG A 228 -0.82 24.78 -7.76
CA ARG A 228 -0.56 24.32 -6.38
C ARG A 228 -1.74 24.55 -5.44
N CYS A 229 -1.90 23.65 -4.47
CA CYS A 229 -2.92 23.78 -3.44
C CYS A 229 -2.54 24.88 -2.43
N VAL A 230 -3.43 25.86 -2.26
CA VAL A 230 -3.29 26.98 -1.32
C VAL A 230 -4.43 26.94 -0.31
N ALA A 231 -4.12 27.18 0.96
CA ALA A 231 -5.11 27.12 2.04
C ALA A 231 -6.19 28.20 1.87
N THR A 232 -7.45 27.85 2.14
CA THR A 232 -8.53 28.83 2.23
C THR A 232 -8.58 29.43 3.63
N ARG A 233 -8.96 30.72 3.75
CA ARG A 233 -9.00 31.47 5.03
C ARG A 233 -9.83 30.79 6.13
N SER A 234 -10.78 29.92 5.80
CA SER A 234 -11.64 29.24 6.79
C SER A 234 -11.00 28.01 7.47
N SER A 235 -9.71 27.74 7.27
CA SER A 235 -9.02 26.56 7.83
C SER A 235 -8.13 26.86 9.03
N SER A 236 -8.13 28.09 9.56
CA SER A 236 -7.54 28.37 10.87
C SER A 236 -8.43 27.78 11.98
N ILE A 237 -8.24 26.50 12.27
CA ILE A 237 -8.68 25.94 13.55
C ILE A 237 -7.94 26.74 14.62
N LEU A 238 -8.68 27.52 15.40
CA LEU A 238 -8.17 28.23 16.57
C LEU A 238 -7.41 27.22 17.45
N PRO A 239 -6.18 27.52 17.90
CA PRO A 239 -5.49 26.65 18.83
C PRO A 239 -6.39 26.48 20.06
N VAL A 240 -6.67 25.22 20.41
CA VAL A 240 -7.32 24.88 21.68
C VAL A 240 -6.39 25.37 22.77
N THR A 241 -6.73 26.48 23.42
CA THR A 241 -6.13 26.86 24.70
C THR A 241 -6.52 25.78 25.71
N PRO A 242 -5.55 25.08 26.31
CA PRO A 242 -5.84 24.17 27.43
C PRO A 242 -6.45 24.97 28.60
N PRO A 243 -7.19 24.31 29.51
CA PRO A 243 -7.82 24.96 30.65
C PRO A 243 -6.80 25.57 31.62
#